data_AF-A0A371H307-F1
#
_entry.id   AF-A0A371H307-F1
#
_cell.length_a   1.000
_cell.length_b   1.000
_cell.length_c   1.000
_cell.angle_alpha   90.00
_cell.angle_beta   90.00
_cell.angle_gamma   90.00
#
_symmetry.space_group_name_H-M   'P 1'
#
loop_
_entity.id
_entity.type
_entity.pdbx_description
1 polymer ?
#
loop_
_entity_poly.entity_id
_entity_poly.type
_entity_poly.pdbx_seq_one_letter_code
_entity_poly.pdbx_strand_id
1 'polypeptide(L)' 'MWNQTQSRMQETFQRRKINPTLIAFIVDQYLCDNNYFETCFTFRKEASFLISNSSINQLSEK' A
#
# COMPACT_ATOMS: atom_id res chain seq x y z
N MET A 1 41.00 7.32 -2.84
CA MET A 1 40.02 6.25 -2.54
C MET A 1 38.83 6.93 -1.90
N TRP A 2 37.74 7.11 -2.65
CA TRP A 2 36.57 7.86 -2.19
C TRP A 2 35.70 6.92 -1.36
N ASN A 3 35.68 7.13 -0.04
CA ASN A 3 34.81 6.39 0.86
C ASN A 3 33.38 6.91 0.66
N GLN A 4 32.53 6.11 0.03
CA GLN A 4 31.11 6.41 -0.09
C GLN A 4 30.47 6.41 1.29
N THR A 5 30.05 7.60 1.69
CA THR A 5 29.18 7.90 2.80
C THR A 5 27.87 7.12 2.61
N GLN A 6 27.78 5.91 3.14
CA GLN A 6 26.50 5.29 3.48
C GLN A 6 25.96 6.05 4.70
N SER A 7 25.48 7.27 4.46
CA SER A 7 24.71 8.04 5.42
C SER A 7 23.44 7.24 5.70
N ARG A 8 23.53 6.47 6.77
CA ARG A 8 22.48 5.76 7.48
C ARG A 8 21.37 6.75 7.82
N MET A 9 20.54 7.12 6.85
CA MET A 9 19.24 7.71 7.09
C MET A 9 18.30 6.61 7.54
N GLN A 10 18.57 6.08 8.74
CA GLN A 10 17.50 5.69 9.64
C GLN A 10 16.89 6.99 10.15
N GLU A 11 16.26 7.75 9.25
CA GLU A 11 15.37 8.81 9.68
C GLU A 11 14.26 8.13 10.47
N THR A 12 14.22 8.55 11.72
CA THR A 12 13.29 8.21 12.77
C THR A 12 11.87 8.65 12.38
N PHE A 13 11.31 8.03 11.34
CA PHE A 13 9.87 7.98 11.22
C PHE A 13 9.43 7.04 12.33
N GLN A 14 8.82 7.59 13.37
CA GLN A 14 7.90 6.85 14.22
C GLN A 14 6.89 6.20 13.28
N ARG A 15 7.25 5.00 12.82
CA ARG A 15 6.63 4.30 11.71
C ARG A 15 5.28 3.86 12.24
N ARG A 16 4.27 4.74 12.15
CA ARG A 16 2.88 4.30 12.20
C ARG A 16 2.86 3.07 11.32
N LYS A 17 2.50 1.92 11.89
CA LYS A 17 2.49 0.66 11.16
C LYS A 17 1.51 0.84 10.01
N ILE A 18 2.00 1.30 8.86
CA ILE A 18 1.15 1.60 7.73
C ILE A 18 0.62 0.25 7.30
N ASN A 19 -0.70 0.10 7.35
CA ASN A 19 -1.34 -1.14 6.97
C ASN A 19 -1.26 -1.26 5.44
N PRO A 20 -0.55 -2.26 4.89
CA PRO A 20 -0.47 -2.47 3.44
C PRO A 20 -1.84 -2.62 2.77
N THR A 21 -2.84 -3.10 3.51
CA THR A 21 -4.23 -3.16 3.06
C THR A 21 -4.82 -1.76 2.84
N LEU A 22 -4.56 -0.79 3.72
CA LEU A 22 -5.02 0.59 3.52
C LEU A 22 -4.37 1.23 2.32
N ILE A 23 -3.07 0.98 2.10
CA ILE A 23 -2.37 1.44 0.89
C ILE A 23 -3.03 0.83 -0.35
N ALA A 24 -3.32 -0.47 -0.31
CA ALA A 24 -3.96 -1.16 -1.44
C ALA A 24 -5.31 -0.53 -1.80
N PHE A 25 -6.15 -0.21 -0.81
CA PHE A 25 -7.41 0.48 -1.05
C PHE A 25 -7.25 1.89 -1.64
N ILE A 26 -6.36 2.70 -1.07
CA ILE A 26 -6.14 4.08 -1.54
C ILE A 26 -5.67 4.07 -3.01
N VAL A 27 -4.77 3.15 -3.35
CA VAL A 27 -4.27 3.01 -4.72
C VAL A 27 -5.37 2.50 -5.66
N ASP A 28 -6.14 1.49 -5.25
CA ASP A 28 -7.27 0.97 -6.04
C ASP A 28 -8.30 2.06 -6.35
N GLN A 29 -8.69 2.85 -5.34
CA GLN A 29 -9.59 3.99 -5.47
C GLN A 29 -9.00 5.06 -6.41
N TYR A 30 -7.75 5.46 -6.19
CA TYR A 30 -7.09 6.45 -7.03
C TYR A 30 -7.07 6.03 -8.50
N LEU A 31 -6.74 4.77 -8.78
CA LEU A 31 -6.69 4.26 -10.15
C LEU A 31 -8.09 4.19 -10.79
N CYS A 32 -9.12 3.83 -10.02
CA CYS A 32 -10.51 3.84 -10.50
C CYS A 32 -11.01 5.27 -10.79
N ASP A 33 -10.81 6.19 -9.84
CA ASP A 33 -11.30 7.58 -9.92
C ASP A 33 -10.66 8.35 -11.09
N ASN A 34 -9.43 7.97 -11.48
CA ASN A 34 -8.72 8.57 -12.61
C ASN A 34 -8.85 7.79 -13.93
N ASN A 35 -9.74 6.78 -14.00
CA ASN A 35 -9.99 5.95 -15.19
C ASN A 35 -8.76 5.16 -15.68
N TYR A 36 -7.81 4.83 -14.80
CA TYR A 36 -6.64 4.00 -15.12
C TYR A 36 -6.97 2.51 -15.04
N PHE A 37 -7.95 2.07 -15.83
CA PHE A 37 -8.54 0.73 -15.69
C PHE A 37 -7.53 -0.41 -15.90
N GLU A 38 -6.61 -0.29 -16.86
CA GLU A 38 -5.59 -1.31 -17.13
C GLU A 38 -4.60 -1.43 -15.97
N THR A 39 -4.11 -0.30 -15.45
CA THR A 39 -3.25 -0.25 -14.27
C THR A 39 -3.98 -0.77 -13.04
N CYS A 40 -5.25 -0.40 -12.86
CA CYS A 40 -6.10 -0.87 -11.77
C CYS A 40 -6.29 -2.39 -11.80
N PHE A 41 -6.54 -2.96 -12.97
CA PHE A 41 -6.66 -4.40 -13.15
C PHE A 41 -5.38 -5.16 -12.82
N THR A 42 -4.24 -4.69 -13.33
CA THR A 42 -2.92 -5.28 -13.03
C THR A 42 -2.60 -5.16 -11.54
N PHE A 43 -2.84 -3.98 -10.96
CA PHE A 43 -2.65 -3.73 -9.54
C PHE A 43 -3.48 -4.68 -8.67
N ARG A 44 -4.77 -4.87 -8.99
CA ARG A 44 -5.64 -5.82 -8.26
C ARG A 44 -5.16 -7.26 -8.33
N LYS A 45 -4.53 -7.69 -9.43
CA LYS A 45 -3.94 -9.03 -9.53
C LYS A 45 -2.71 -9.18 -8.62
N GLU A 46 -1.81 -8.21 -8.65
CA GLU A 46 -0.58 -8.22 -7.84
C GLU A 46 -0.87 -8.06 -6.35
N ALA A 47 -1.82 -7.18 -6.00
CA ALA A 47 -2.26 -6.91 -4.63
C ALA A 47 -3.44 -7.78 -4.19
N SER A 48 -3.79 -8.82 -4.96
CA SER A 48 -4.96 -9.67 -4.71
C SER A 48 -4.97 -10.22 -3.29
N PHE A 49 -3.82 -10.61 -2.74
CA PHE A 49 -3.70 -11.07 -1.35
C PHE A 49 -4.07 -9.99 -0.32
N LEU A 50 -3.75 -8.72 -0.58
CA LEU A 50 -4.03 -7.60 0.32
C LEU A 50 -5.50 -7.15 0.25
N ILE A 51 -6.10 -7.26 -0.93
CA ILE A 51 -7.51 -6.90 -1.20
C ILE A 51 -8.47 -8.05 -0.85
N SER A 52 -8.06 -9.31 -1.01
CA SER A 52 -8.92 -10.47 -0.68
C SER A 52 -9.04 -10.68 0.83
N ASN A 53 -7.99 -10.32 1.59
CA ASN A 53 -8.01 -10.34 3.05
C ASN A 53 -8.66 -9.09 3.66
N SER A 54 -9.03 -8.11 2.83
CA SER A 54 -9.67 -6.90 3.28
C SER A 54 -11.18 -7.00 3.27
N SER A 55 -11.74 -8.19 3.49
CA SER A 55 -13.15 -8.34 3.82
C SER A 55 -13.49 -7.33 4.91
N ILE A 56 -14.20 -6.27 4.52
CA ILE A 56 -14.75 -5.17 5.31
C ILE A 56 -15.83 -5.69 6.28
N ASN A 57 -15.61 -6.85 6.90
CA ASN A 57 -16.55 -7.49 7.82
C ASN A 57 -16.02 -7.63 9.26
N GLN A 58 -14.84 -7.12 9.60
CA GLN A 58 -14.38 -7.05 11.01
C GLN A 58 -14.62 -5.69 11.70
N LEU A 59 -15.37 -4.77 11.09
CA LEU A 59 -15.79 -3.51 11.74
C LEU A 59 -17.31 -3.41 11.98
N SER A 60 -18.01 -4.54 11.99
CA SER A 60 -19.38 -4.62 12.46
C SER A 60 -19.68 -6.01 13.02
N GLU A 61 -19.18 -6.30 14.23
CA GLU A 61 -19.95 -6.98 15.26
C GLU A 61 -19.23 -6.83 16.61
N LYS A 62 -20.06 -6.70 17.64
CA LYS A 62 -19.82 -6.13 18.98
C LYS A 62 -18.76 -6.83 19.83
#